data_AF-A0A538CWJ6-F1
#
_entry.id   AF-A0A538CWJ6-F1
#
_cell.length_a   1.000
_cell.length_b   1.000
_cell.length_c   1.000
_cell.angle_alpha   90.00
_cell.angle_beta   90.00
_cell.angle_gamma   90.00
#
_symmetry.space_group_name_H-M   'P 1'
#
loop_
_entity.id
_entity.type
_entity.pdbx_description
1 polymer ?
#
loop_
_entity_poly.entity_id
_entity_poly.type
_entity_poly.pdbx_seq_one_letter_code
_entity_poly.pdbx_strand_id
1 'polypeptide(L)'
;MATREAACHCGQLRLEVTGDPFAVSICNCLACQRRTGSAFGMQAGFKSAQVRVIGRFNDFARVSDEADQKQHVFHFCPDCGSQVFYTEPTEPDLVVVSVGSFADPAFPPPTESGYDSRRHTWLELPASVQRYAPELWWDSGLPLYEQGSYAEAAAKGRELIELRPDQAYLYFNTACCESLAGEKAEAIEHLRQAIDMWDGCREMAKRDSDFDPLRDEPAFTELIGR
;
A
#
# COMPACT_ATOMS: atom_id res chain seq x y z
N MET A 1 13.41 -12.02 22.49
CA MET A 1 12.90 -11.49 21.20
C MET A 1 13.56 -12.29 20.10
N ALA A 2 12.84 -12.64 19.03
CA ALA A 2 13.46 -13.28 17.88
C ALA A 2 14.46 -12.32 17.23
N THR A 3 15.62 -12.84 16.84
CA THR A 3 16.63 -12.11 16.06
C THR A 3 16.72 -12.76 14.69
N ARG A 4 16.65 -11.95 13.63
CA ARG A 4 16.73 -12.37 12.23
C ARG A 4 17.92 -11.68 11.57
N GLU A 5 18.55 -12.35 10.61
CA GLU A 5 19.64 -11.79 9.82
C GLU A 5 19.17 -11.62 8.37
N ALA A 6 19.37 -10.44 7.80
CA ALA A 6 19.27 -10.22 6.37
C ALA A 6 20.66 -9.92 5.80
N ALA A 7 20.96 -10.39 4.60
CA ALA A 7 22.26 -10.23 3.98
C ALA A 7 22.15 -10.00 2.47
N CYS A 8 23.13 -9.29 1.91
CA CYS A 8 23.37 -9.30 0.48
C CYS A 8 23.88 -10.68 0.02
N HIS A 9 23.90 -10.93 -1.29
CA HIS A 9 24.31 -12.22 -1.84
C HIS A 9 25.74 -12.65 -1.45
N CYS A 10 26.68 -11.70 -1.29
CA CYS A 10 28.05 -12.01 -0.85
C CYS A 10 28.26 -11.98 0.68
N GLY A 11 27.23 -11.64 1.46
CA GLY A 11 27.29 -11.57 2.93
C GLY A 11 28.08 -10.39 3.51
N GLN A 12 28.59 -9.48 2.67
CA GLN A 12 29.37 -8.33 3.13
C GLN A 12 28.51 -7.26 3.81
N LEU A 13 27.33 -7.00 3.25
CA LEU A 13 26.30 -6.13 3.82
C LEU A 13 25.28 -7.01 4.53
N ARG A 14 25.10 -6.80 5.83
CA ARG A 14 24.21 -7.56 6.71
C ARG A 14 23.44 -6.65 7.64
N LEU A 15 22.23 -7.07 7.99
CA LEU A 15 21.37 -6.44 8.98
C LEU A 15 21.09 -7.46 10.07
N GLU A 16 21.38 -7.10 11.31
CA GLU A 16 20.83 -7.79 12.48
C GLU A 16 19.52 -7.11 12.86
N VAL A 17 18.42 -7.86 12.85
CA VAL A 17 17.06 -7.35 13.09
C VAL A 17 16.46 -8.01 14.32
N THR A 18 15.88 -7.21 15.20
CA THR A 18 15.27 -7.68 16.46
C THR A 18 13.77 -7.42 16.50
N GLY A 19 13.01 -8.41 16.99
CA GLY A 19 11.56 -8.32 17.04
C GLY A 19 10.89 -8.56 15.69
N ASP A 20 9.59 -8.30 15.63
CA ASP A 20 8.77 -8.53 14.45
C ASP A 20 8.61 -7.26 13.61
N PRO A 21 8.44 -7.39 12.28
CA PRO A 21 8.09 -6.26 11.44
C PRO A 21 6.72 -5.72 11.81
N PHE A 22 6.54 -4.40 11.74
CA PHE A 22 5.22 -3.79 11.95
C PHE A 22 4.35 -3.86 10.67
N ALA A 23 4.96 -4.11 9.51
CA ALA A 23 4.29 -4.31 8.23
C ALA A 23 5.09 -5.24 7.33
N VAL A 24 4.40 -6.11 6.58
CA VAL A 24 4.99 -6.93 5.51
C VAL A 24 4.12 -6.76 4.26
N SER A 25 4.73 -6.29 3.18
CA SER A 25 4.00 -5.90 1.97
C SER A 25 4.64 -6.40 0.69
N ILE A 26 3.80 -6.57 -0.32
CA ILE A 26 4.22 -6.71 -1.71
C ILE A 26 3.93 -5.40 -2.45
N CYS A 27 4.86 -4.94 -3.26
CA CYS A 27 4.64 -3.86 -4.21
C CYS A 27 4.84 -4.37 -5.64
N ASN A 28 3.81 -4.22 -6.48
CA ASN A 28 3.80 -4.65 -7.87
C ASN A 28 4.20 -3.53 -8.85
N CYS A 29 4.62 -2.36 -8.37
CA CYS A 29 4.99 -1.27 -9.26
C CYS A 29 6.20 -1.65 -10.13
N LEU A 30 6.28 -1.08 -11.34
CA LEU A 30 7.35 -1.42 -12.29
C LEU A 30 8.75 -1.09 -11.75
N ALA A 31 8.86 -0.13 -10.84
CA ALA A 31 10.14 0.18 -10.21
C ALA A 31 10.56 -0.87 -9.18
N CYS A 32 9.62 -1.41 -8.40
CA CYS A 32 9.89 -2.54 -7.49
C CYS A 32 10.25 -3.80 -8.28
N GLN A 33 9.56 -4.09 -9.38
CA GLN A 33 9.92 -5.19 -10.29
C GLN A 33 11.34 -5.02 -10.84
N ARG A 34 11.68 -3.83 -11.36
CA ARG A 34 13.03 -3.54 -11.88
C ARG A 34 14.11 -3.58 -10.80
N ARG A 35 13.81 -3.08 -9.59
CA ARG A 35 14.75 -3.03 -8.46
C ARG A 35 15.13 -4.44 -8.01
N THR A 36 14.16 -5.35 -7.91
CA THR A 36 14.40 -6.70 -7.40
C THR A 36 14.75 -7.70 -8.50
N GLY A 37 14.42 -7.39 -9.76
CA GLY A 37 14.46 -8.36 -10.86
C GLY A 37 13.41 -9.47 -10.74
N SER A 38 12.49 -9.37 -9.78
CA SER A 38 11.40 -10.32 -9.52
C SER A 38 10.06 -9.78 -10.05
N ALA A 39 9.03 -10.64 -10.06
CA ALA A 39 7.66 -10.27 -10.43
C ALA A 39 7.06 -9.18 -9.52
N PHE A 40 7.62 -8.98 -8.33
CA PHE A 40 7.24 -7.96 -7.36
C PHE A 40 8.38 -7.67 -6.38
N GLY A 41 8.26 -6.60 -5.60
CA GLY A 41 9.11 -6.36 -4.42
C GLY A 41 8.38 -6.76 -3.15
N MET A 42 8.91 -7.72 -2.39
CA MET A 42 8.42 -8.05 -1.05
C MET A 42 9.33 -7.41 0.00
N GLN A 43 8.73 -6.71 0.95
CA GLN A 43 9.44 -5.85 1.89
C GLN A 43 8.80 -5.87 3.27
N ALA A 44 9.60 -5.60 4.29
CA ALA A 44 9.18 -5.61 5.68
C ALA A 44 9.67 -4.35 6.40
N GLY A 45 8.75 -3.66 7.06
CA GLY A 45 9.00 -2.43 7.80
C GLY A 45 9.42 -2.70 9.24
N PHE A 46 10.52 -2.07 9.67
CA PHE A 46 11.05 -2.12 11.03
C PHE A 46 11.35 -0.71 11.54
N LYS A 47 11.34 -0.55 12.86
CA LYS A 47 11.85 0.67 13.49
C LYS A 47 13.37 0.73 13.40
N SER A 48 13.93 1.93 13.29
CA SER A 48 15.38 2.15 13.24
C SER A 48 16.11 1.44 14.40
N ALA A 49 15.55 1.51 15.61
CA ALA A 49 16.09 0.87 16.80
C ALA A 49 16.10 -0.68 16.75
N GLN A 50 15.30 -1.30 15.87
CA GLN A 50 15.26 -2.75 15.69
C GLN A 50 16.38 -3.26 14.78
N VAL A 51 17.02 -2.38 14.00
CA VAL A 51 17.92 -2.78 12.90
C VAL A 51 19.33 -2.25 13.14
N ARG A 52 20.31 -3.15 13.10
CA ARG A 52 21.73 -2.81 13.10
C ARG A 52 22.35 -3.20 11.75
N VAL A 53 22.85 -2.20 11.01
CA VAL A 53 23.51 -2.39 9.71
C VAL A 53 25.00 -2.65 9.91
N ILE A 54 25.54 -3.64 9.19
CA ILE A 54 26.92 -4.09 9.26
C ILE A 54 27.44 -4.24 7.82
N GLY A 55 28.59 -3.63 7.53
CA GLY A 55 29.19 -3.67 6.20
C GLY A 55 29.10 -2.35 5.45
N ARG A 56 29.47 -2.36 4.17
CA ARG A 56 29.46 -1.18 3.29
C ARG A 56 28.25 -1.25 2.38
N PHE A 57 27.68 -0.09 2.06
CA PHE A 57 26.63 0.05 1.07
C PHE A 57 26.84 1.34 0.27
N ASN A 58 26.29 1.35 -0.95
CA ASN A 58 26.09 2.55 -1.74
C ASN A 58 24.61 2.90 -1.76
N ASP A 59 24.33 4.17 -2.07
CA ASP A 59 22.98 4.71 -2.07
C ASP A 59 22.50 5.03 -3.49
N PHE A 60 21.23 4.79 -3.72
CA PHE A 60 20.50 5.30 -4.87
C PHE A 60 19.18 5.89 -4.40
N ALA A 61 18.97 7.18 -4.63
CA ALA A 61 17.74 7.85 -4.24
C ALA A 61 16.79 7.98 -5.43
N ARG A 62 15.50 7.71 -5.19
CA ARG A 62 14.42 7.93 -6.14
C ARG A 62 13.22 8.55 -5.43
N VAL A 63 12.64 9.57 -6.06
CA VAL A 63 11.36 10.14 -5.65
C VAL A 63 10.23 9.28 -6.24
N SER A 64 9.25 8.95 -5.40
CA SER A 64 8.06 8.21 -5.77
C SER A 64 7.21 9.01 -6.76
N ASP A 65 6.53 8.30 -7.66
CA ASP A 65 5.49 8.84 -8.52
C ASP A 65 4.12 8.94 -7.82
N GLU A 66 4.06 8.58 -6.54
CA GLU A 66 2.88 8.75 -5.68
C GLU A 66 2.61 10.23 -5.37
N ALA A 67 1.37 10.52 -4.98
CA ALA A 67 0.92 11.87 -4.65
C ALA A 67 1.75 12.51 -3.52
N ASP A 68 2.25 11.69 -2.58
CA ASP A 68 3.09 12.15 -1.47
C ASP A 68 4.55 12.45 -1.87
N GLN A 69 4.96 12.09 -3.09
CA GLN A 69 6.32 12.24 -3.63
C GLN A 69 7.43 11.83 -2.66
N LYS A 70 7.21 10.75 -1.90
CA LYS A 70 8.22 10.28 -0.94
C LYS A 70 9.54 9.92 -1.62
N GLN A 71 10.64 10.32 -1.00
CA GLN A 71 11.98 9.93 -1.44
C GLN A 71 12.39 8.62 -0.77
N HIS A 72 12.66 7.60 -1.57
CA HIS A 72 13.26 6.35 -1.11
C HIS A 72 14.76 6.36 -1.38
N VAL A 73 15.57 6.10 -0.36
CA VAL A 73 17.02 5.93 -0.47
C VAL A 73 17.35 4.45 -0.35
N PHE A 74 17.66 3.80 -1.46
CA PHE A 74 17.97 2.37 -1.54
C PHE A 74 19.44 2.12 -1.23
N HIS A 75 19.70 1.19 -0.31
CA HIS A 75 21.04 0.81 0.14
C HIS A 75 21.40 -0.57 -0.41
N PHE A 76 22.46 -0.63 -1.22
CA PHE A 76 22.88 -1.85 -1.91
C PHE A 76 24.36 -2.15 -1.72
N CYS A 77 24.71 -3.43 -1.73
CA CYS A 77 26.08 -3.87 -1.56
C CYS A 77 26.93 -3.46 -2.78
N PRO A 78 28.05 -2.75 -2.60
CA PRO A 78 28.91 -2.34 -3.71
C PRO A 78 29.62 -3.53 -4.39
N ASP A 79 29.75 -4.65 -3.68
CA ASP A 79 30.53 -5.79 -4.15
C ASP A 79 29.68 -6.76 -5.00
N CYS A 80 28.37 -6.90 -4.71
CA CYS A 80 27.48 -7.83 -5.43
C CYS A 80 26.20 -7.20 -6.00
N GLY A 81 25.95 -5.92 -5.74
CA GLY A 81 24.79 -5.19 -6.26
C GLY A 81 23.45 -5.50 -5.59
N SER A 82 23.37 -6.47 -4.67
CA SER A 82 22.10 -6.77 -3.97
C SER A 82 21.63 -5.55 -3.17
N GLN A 83 20.41 -5.09 -3.46
CA GLN A 83 19.71 -4.11 -2.65
C GLN A 83 19.12 -4.83 -1.42
N VAL A 84 19.49 -4.38 -0.22
CA VAL A 84 19.15 -5.09 1.02
C VAL A 84 18.06 -4.37 1.80
N PHE A 85 18.13 -3.04 1.88
CA PHE A 85 17.17 -2.22 2.60
C PHE A 85 17.07 -0.83 1.97
N TYR A 86 16.07 -0.07 2.37
CA TYR A 86 15.95 1.35 2.05
C TYR A 86 15.43 2.13 3.26
N THR A 87 15.66 3.44 3.21
CA THR A 87 15.18 4.39 4.20
C THR A 87 14.45 5.55 3.51
N GLU A 88 13.72 6.34 4.29
CA GLU A 88 13.00 7.52 3.84
C GLU A 88 13.49 8.74 4.63
N PRO A 89 14.04 9.79 3.98
CA PRO A 89 14.56 10.95 4.70
C PRO A 89 13.52 11.67 5.56
N THR A 90 12.25 11.62 5.15
CA THR A 90 11.11 12.20 5.86
C THR A 90 10.59 11.32 7.00
N GLU A 91 10.99 10.06 7.06
CA GLU A 91 10.60 9.10 8.10
C GLU A 91 11.85 8.40 8.68
N PRO A 92 12.68 9.11 9.47
CA PRO A 92 13.99 8.61 9.90
C PRO A 92 13.94 7.38 10.80
N ASP A 93 12.78 7.08 11.38
CA ASP A 93 12.57 5.88 12.20
C ASP A 93 12.14 4.66 11.37
N LEU A 94 11.98 4.80 10.06
CA LEU A 94 11.58 3.74 9.14
C LEU A 94 12.81 3.08 8.49
N VAL A 95 12.94 1.77 8.65
CA VAL A 95 13.86 0.94 7.87
C VAL A 95 13.05 -0.15 7.19
N VAL A 96 13.09 -0.17 5.86
CA VAL A 96 12.39 -1.19 5.07
C VAL A 96 13.39 -2.17 4.49
N VAL A 97 13.28 -3.44 4.89
CA VAL A 97 14.19 -4.51 4.48
C VAL A 97 13.54 -5.34 3.37
N SER A 98 14.28 -5.59 2.29
CA SER A 98 13.85 -6.51 1.23
C SER A 98 13.77 -7.93 1.79
N VAL A 99 12.58 -8.54 1.79
CA VAL A 99 12.35 -9.83 2.49
C VAL A 99 13.23 -10.95 1.95
N GLY A 100 13.50 -10.95 0.64
CA GLY A 100 14.39 -11.92 0.02
C GLY A 100 15.81 -11.94 0.60
N SER A 101 16.27 -10.83 1.20
CA SER A 101 17.57 -10.74 1.86
C SER A 101 17.66 -11.54 3.16
N PHE A 102 16.52 -11.88 3.80
CA PHE A 102 16.53 -12.80 4.95
C PHE A 102 16.80 -14.25 4.53
N ALA A 103 16.53 -14.61 3.27
CA ALA A 103 16.62 -15.98 2.76
C ALA A 103 15.94 -17.02 3.68
N ASP A 104 14.83 -16.63 4.32
CA ASP A 104 14.10 -17.42 5.31
C ASP A 104 12.70 -17.79 4.77
N PRO A 105 12.47 -19.07 4.40
CA PRO A 105 11.17 -19.54 3.95
C PRO A 105 10.05 -19.45 5.00
N ALA A 106 10.39 -19.27 6.29
CA ALA A 106 9.43 -19.11 7.38
C ALA A 106 9.13 -17.63 7.70
N PHE A 107 9.66 -16.69 6.93
CA PHE A 107 9.35 -15.27 7.13
C PHE A 107 7.83 -15.02 7.01
N PRO A 108 7.23 -14.17 7.87
CA PRO A 108 5.79 -13.91 7.83
C PRO A 108 5.28 -13.53 6.43
N PRO A 109 4.11 -14.03 6.00
CA PRO A 109 3.54 -13.68 4.72
C PRO A 109 3.17 -12.19 4.68
N PRO A 110 3.05 -11.60 3.47
CA PRO A 110 2.58 -10.22 3.35
C PRO A 110 1.11 -10.12 3.77
N THR A 111 0.74 -8.98 4.34
CA THR A 111 -0.65 -8.65 4.68
C THR A 111 -1.30 -7.75 3.63
N GLU A 112 -0.49 -7.13 2.78
CA GLU A 112 -0.94 -6.17 1.75
C GLU A 112 -0.17 -6.31 0.44
N SER A 113 -0.83 -5.93 -0.66
CA SER A 113 -0.33 -5.88 -2.03
C SER A 113 -0.65 -4.53 -2.65
N GLY A 114 0.36 -3.68 -2.84
CA GLY A 114 0.26 -2.38 -3.49
C GLY A 114 0.50 -2.44 -5.01
N TYR A 115 0.01 -1.43 -5.72
CA TYR A 115 0.05 -1.33 -7.19
C TYR A 115 -0.52 -2.56 -7.89
N ASP A 116 -1.58 -3.16 -7.32
CA ASP A 116 -2.09 -4.46 -7.77
C ASP A 116 -2.63 -4.43 -9.21
N SER A 117 -2.80 -3.27 -9.84
CA SER A 117 -3.06 -3.18 -11.29
C SER A 117 -1.90 -3.62 -12.18
N ARG A 118 -0.69 -3.60 -11.64
CA ARG A 118 0.54 -4.02 -12.32
C ARG A 118 0.98 -5.41 -11.88
N ARG A 119 0.19 -6.11 -11.05
CA ARG A 119 0.43 -7.49 -10.67
C ARG A 119 0.33 -8.39 -11.91
N HIS A 120 1.26 -9.31 -12.05
CA HIS A 120 1.18 -10.30 -13.10
C HIS A 120 -0.06 -11.19 -12.94
N THR A 121 -0.81 -11.39 -14.02
CA THR A 121 -2.11 -12.08 -14.00
C THR A 121 -2.04 -13.54 -13.54
N TRP A 122 -0.89 -14.19 -13.67
CA TRP A 122 -0.65 -15.57 -13.21
C TRP A 122 -0.31 -15.67 -11.71
N LEU A 123 -0.02 -14.55 -11.04
CA LEU A 123 0.36 -14.54 -9.63
C LEU A 123 -0.90 -14.43 -8.77
N GLU A 124 -1.32 -15.53 -8.14
CA GLU A 124 -2.42 -15.52 -7.18
C GLU A 124 -1.94 -15.17 -5.77
N LEU A 125 -2.73 -14.37 -5.04
CA LEU A 125 -2.47 -14.01 -3.65
C LEU A 125 -3.59 -14.58 -2.76
N PRO A 126 -3.26 -15.06 -1.54
CA PRO A 126 -4.27 -15.49 -0.57
C PRO A 126 -5.32 -14.39 -0.32
N ALA A 127 -6.56 -14.80 -0.07
CA ALA A 127 -7.68 -13.87 0.18
C ALA A 127 -7.45 -12.95 1.40
N SER A 128 -6.57 -13.34 2.32
CA SER A 128 -6.19 -12.54 3.48
C SER A 128 -5.27 -11.36 3.16
N VAL A 129 -4.69 -11.30 1.95
CA VAL A 129 -3.82 -10.20 1.52
C VAL A 129 -4.69 -9.08 0.97
N GLN A 130 -4.66 -7.94 1.65
CA GLN A 130 -5.37 -6.74 1.22
C GLN A 130 -4.77 -6.21 -0.08
N ARG A 131 -5.61 -5.87 -1.04
CA ARG A 131 -5.17 -5.43 -2.37
C ARG A 131 -5.45 -3.95 -2.54
N TYR A 132 -4.42 -3.24 -2.98
CA TYR A 132 -4.42 -1.80 -3.17
C TYR A 132 -3.90 -1.50 -4.58
N ALA A 133 -4.68 -0.77 -5.35
CA ALA A 133 -4.27 -0.20 -6.64
C ALA A 133 -4.54 1.32 -6.65
N PRO A 134 -3.88 2.08 -5.75
CA PRO A 134 -4.17 3.50 -5.57
C PRO A 134 -3.93 4.32 -6.83
N GLU A 135 -3.01 3.88 -7.71
CA GLU A 135 -2.75 4.48 -9.02
C GLU A 135 -3.99 4.57 -9.91
N LEU A 136 -4.92 3.61 -9.80
CA LEU A 136 -6.16 3.67 -10.58
C LEU A 136 -6.99 4.89 -10.20
N TRP A 137 -7.03 5.21 -8.90
CA TRP A 137 -7.71 6.40 -8.42
C TRP A 137 -6.89 7.66 -8.67
N TRP A 138 -5.59 7.66 -8.36
CA TRP A 138 -4.73 8.84 -8.51
C TRP A 138 -4.62 9.33 -9.95
N ASP A 139 -4.54 8.42 -10.92
CA ASP A 139 -4.35 8.79 -12.33
C ASP A 139 -5.64 9.35 -12.98
N SER A 140 -6.81 9.23 -12.34
CA SER A 140 -8.09 9.52 -12.99
C SER A 140 -9.18 10.10 -12.09
N GLY A 141 -9.37 9.56 -10.89
CA GLY A 141 -10.40 10.02 -9.94
C GLY A 141 -9.94 11.20 -9.09
N LEU A 142 -8.72 11.12 -8.53
CA LEU A 142 -8.18 12.15 -7.63
C LEU A 142 -8.14 13.56 -8.26
N PRO A 143 -7.69 13.75 -9.52
CA PRO A 143 -7.64 15.09 -10.11
C PRO A 143 -9.02 15.75 -10.25
N LEU A 144 -10.07 14.94 -10.47
CA LEU A 144 -11.46 15.42 -10.55
C LEU A 144 -11.99 15.78 -9.16
N TYR A 145 -11.68 14.95 -8.16
CA TYR A 145 -12.01 15.20 -6.76
C TYR A 145 -11.37 16.50 -6.25
N GLU A 146 -10.08 16.71 -6.51
CA GLU A 146 -9.36 17.93 -6.09
C GLU A 146 -9.90 19.21 -6.75
N GLN A 147 -10.55 19.10 -7.92
CA GLN A 147 -11.22 20.20 -8.59
C GLN A 147 -12.65 20.46 -8.05
N GLY A 148 -13.15 19.61 -7.15
CA GLY A 148 -14.53 19.65 -6.66
C GLY A 148 -15.56 19.07 -7.63
N SER A 149 -15.12 18.43 -8.72
CA SER A 149 -15.99 17.80 -9.71
C SER A 149 -16.45 16.41 -9.24
N TYR A 150 -17.12 16.35 -8.10
CA TYR A 150 -17.41 15.09 -7.40
C TYR A 150 -18.28 14.12 -8.20
N ALA A 151 -19.27 14.61 -8.95
CA ALA A 151 -20.10 13.75 -9.80
C ALA A 151 -19.29 13.10 -10.95
N GLU A 152 -18.35 13.83 -11.54
CA GLU A 152 -17.44 13.29 -12.56
C GLU A 152 -16.44 12.30 -11.94
N ALA A 153 -15.91 12.61 -10.74
CA ALA A 153 -15.03 11.70 -10.01
C ALA A 153 -15.75 10.39 -9.63
N ALA A 154 -17.01 10.46 -9.20
CA ALA A 154 -17.87 9.31 -8.93
C ALA A 154 -18.12 8.47 -10.19
N ALA A 155 -18.47 9.11 -11.31
CA ALA A 155 -18.62 8.42 -12.59
C ALA A 155 -17.32 7.70 -13.00
N LYS A 156 -16.17 8.34 -12.81
CA LYS A 156 -14.88 7.72 -13.09
C LYS A 156 -14.57 6.55 -12.15
N GLY A 157 -14.92 6.68 -10.87
CA GLY A 157 -14.82 5.62 -9.89
C GLY A 157 -15.61 4.37 -10.28
N ARG A 158 -16.86 4.54 -10.73
CA ARG A 158 -17.72 3.46 -11.24
C ARG A 158 -17.09 2.74 -12.44
N GLU A 159 -16.54 3.46 -13.41
CA GLU A 159 -15.79 2.84 -14.54
C GLU A 159 -14.62 1.98 -14.04
N LEU A 160 -13.86 2.47 -13.05
CA LEU A 160 -12.72 1.75 -12.49
C LEU A 160 -13.15 0.51 -11.71
N ILE A 161 -14.29 0.56 -11.01
CA ILE A 161 -14.89 -0.58 -10.31
C ILE A 161 -15.26 -1.68 -11.31
N GLU A 162 -15.86 -1.35 -12.45
CA GLU A 162 -16.17 -2.35 -13.49
C GLU A 162 -14.91 -3.07 -14.01
N LEU A 163 -13.81 -2.32 -14.17
CA LEU A 163 -12.53 -2.88 -14.60
C LEU A 163 -11.85 -3.70 -13.51
N ARG A 164 -11.99 -3.28 -12.24
CA ARG A 164 -11.27 -3.83 -11.09
C ARG A 164 -12.21 -3.97 -9.88
N PRO A 165 -13.15 -4.93 -9.93
CA PRO A 165 -14.18 -5.09 -8.90
C PRO A 165 -13.62 -5.70 -7.60
N ASP A 166 -12.32 -6.05 -7.56
CA ASP A 166 -11.64 -6.65 -6.42
C ASP A 166 -10.90 -5.63 -5.54
N GLN A 167 -11.11 -4.33 -5.75
CA GLN A 167 -10.40 -3.25 -5.04
C GLN A 167 -11.34 -2.46 -4.10
N ALA A 168 -11.34 -2.79 -2.81
CA ALA A 168 -12.20 -2.12 -1.80
C ALA A 168 -12.05 -0.59 -1.80
N TYR A 169 -10.84 -0.07 -2.02
CA TYR A 169 -10.59 1.38 -2.06
C TYR A 169 -11.24 2.10 -3.25
N LEU A 170 -11.47 1.42 -4.37
CA LEU A 170 -12.20 2.03 -5.48
C LEU A 170 -13.66 2.27 -5.08
N TYR A 171 -14.29 1.30 -4.43
CA TYR A 171 -15.64 1.47 -3.87
C TYR A 171 -15.68 2.57 -2.81
N PHE A 172 -14.71 2.59 -1.89
CA PHE A 172 -14.64 3.61 -0.83
C PHE A 172 -14.50 5.03 -1.40
N ASN A 173 -13.52 5.26 -2.29
CA ASN A 173 -13.28 6.58 -2.88
C ASN A 173 -14.46 7.02 -3.77
N THR A 174 -15.08 6.07 -4.48
CA THR A 174 -16.31 6.34 -5.26
C THR A 174 -17.44 6.79 -4.34
N ALA A 175 -17.66 6.09 -3.22
CA ALA A 175 -18.67 6.44 -2.24
C ALA A 175 -18.43 7.83 -1.61
N CYS A 176 -17.18 8.21 -1.33
CA CYS A 176 -16.83 9.57 -0.89
C CYS A 176 -17.29 10.62 -1.92
N CYS A 177 -17.00 10.40 -3.20
CA CYS A 177 -17.39 11.33 -4.27
C CYS A 177 -18.92 11.38 -4.45
N GLU A 178 -19.60 10.24 -4.39
CA GLU A 178 -21.07 10.16 -4.50
C GLU A 178 -21.76 10.89 -3.33
N SER A 179 -21.23 10.73 -2.11
CA SER A 179 -21.68 11.47 -0.93
C SER A 179 -21.60 12.98 -1.14
N LEU A 180 -20.44 13.47 -1.57
CA LEU A 180 -20.20 14.89 -1.85
C LEU A 180 -21.02 15.42 -3.05
N ALA A 181 -21.32 14.55 -4.02
CA ALA A 181 -22.19 14.86 -5.16
C ALA A 181 -23.70 14.85 -4.80
N GLY A 182 -24.07 14.35 -3.61
CA GLY A 182 -25.46 14.18 -3.18
C GLY A 182 -26.14 12.92 -3.71
N GLU A 183 -25.40 11.99 -4.31
CA GLU A 183 -25.82 10.67 -4.77
C GLU A 183 -25.87 9.69 -3.58
N LYS A 184 -26.76 9.98 -2.61
CA LYS A 184 -26.72 9.36 -1.28
C LYS A 184 -26.94 7.85 -1.29
N ALA A 185 -27.83 7.34 -2.14
CA ALA A 185 -28.18 5.92 -2.15
C ALA A 185 -27.02 5.09 -2.73
N GLU A 186 -26.42 5.59 -3.80
CA GLU A 186 -25.26 5.04 -4.47
C GLU A 186 -24.06 5.02 -3.52
N ALA A 187 -23.80 6.14 -2.82
CA ALA A 187 -22.71 6.25 -1.86
C ALA A 187 -22.79 5.19 -0.75
N ILE A 188 -23.99 4.96 -0.20
CA ILE A 188 -24.20 3.97 0.87
C ILE A 188 -24.00 2.54 0.34
N GLU A 189 -24.43 2.25 -0.88
CA GLU A 189 -24.26 0.92 -1.47
C GLU A 189 -22.78 0.63 -1.79
N HIS A 190 -22.06 1.54 -2.43
CA HIS A 190 -20.63 1.35 -2.68
C HIS A 190 -19.83 1.30 -1.38
N LEU A 191 -20.18 2.10 -0.35
CA LEU A 191 -19.52 1.98 0.95
C LEU A 191 -19.77 0.61 1.60
N ARG A 192 -20.99 0.05 1.47
CA ARG A 192 -21.28 -1.30 1.98
C ARG A 192 -20.42 -2.35 1.27
N GLN A 193 -20.32 -2.28 -0.04
CA GLN A 193 -19.46 -3.18 -0.81
C GLN A 193 -17.99 -3.06 -0.39
N ALA A 194 -17.50 -1.83 -0.17
CA ALA A 194 -16.14 -1.60 0.33
C ALA A 194 -15.91 -2.28 1.70
N ILE A 195 -16.86 -2.13 2.62
CA ILE A 195 -16.83 -2.72 3.97
C ILE A 195 -16.90 -4.25 3.93
N ASP A 196 -17.76 -4.82 3.08
CA ASP A 196 -17.90 -6.27 2.91
C ASP A 196 -16.59 -6.89 2.37
N MET A 197 -15.85 -6.15 1.54
CA MET A 197 -14.53 -6.56 1.06
C MET A 197 -13.43 -6.36 2.11
N TRP A 198 -13.50 -5.25 2.85
CA TRP A 198 -12.54 -4.92 3.90
C TRP A 198 -13.17 -4.06 5.00
N ASP A 199 -13.36 -4.65 6.18
CA ASP A 199 -14.01 -3.99 7.32
C ASP A 199 -13.28 -2.72 7.81
N GLY A 200 -12.00 -2.54 7.46
CA GLY A 200 -11.25 -1.30 7.76
C GLY A 200 -11.88 -0.05 7.14
N CYS A 201 -12.58 -0.17 6.01
CA CYS A 201 -13.35 0.93 5.40
C CYS A 201 -14.40 1.51 6.36
N ARG A 202 -14.93 0.70 7.28
CA ARG A 202 -15.90 1.15 8.28
C ARG A 202 -15.29 2.18 9.22
N GLU A 203 -14.11 1.88 9.76
CA GLU A 203 -13.41 2.79 10.68
C GLU A 203 -12.95 4.07 9.98
N MET A 204 -12.58 3.98 8.70
CA MET A 204 -12.29 5.14 7.88
C MET A 204 -13.55 6.02 7.70
N ALA A 205 -14.68 5.43 7.26
CA ALA A 205 -15.93 6.16 7.04
C ALA A 205 -16.47 6.86 8.30
N LYS A 206 -16.22 6.31 9.50
CA LYS A 206 -16.56 6.97 10.78
C LYS A 206 -15.92 8.34 10.96
N ARG A 207 -14.75 8.58 10.36
CA ARG A 207 -13.92 9.77 10.61
C ARG A 207 -13.73 10.66 9.38
N ASP A 208 -14.06 10.14 8.20
CA ASP A 208 -13.89 10.85 6.94
C ASP A 208 -14.98 11.91 6.73
N SER A 209 -14.58 13.17 6.52
CA SER A 209 -15.49 14.30 6.31
C SER A 209 -16.26 14.21 4.99
N ASP A 210 -15.80 13.40 4.03
CA ASP A 210 -16.50 13.23 2.75
C ASP A 210 -17.88 12.61 2.94
N PHE A 211 -18.10 11.91 4.05
CA PHE A 211 -19.38 11.34 4.44
C PHE A 211 -20.24 12.23 5.34
N ASP A 212 -19.81 13.46 5.63
CA ASP A 212 -20.62 14.43 6.40
C ASP A 212 -22.04 14.62 5.83
N PRO A 213 -22.25 14.66 4.50
CA PRO A 213 -23.60 14.70 3.90
C PRO A 213 -24.51 13.51 4.24
N LEU A 214 -23.95 12.38 4.70
CA LEU A 214 -24.68 11.14 5.00
C LEU A 214 -24.83 10.88 6.51
N ARG A 215 -24.27 11.72 7.39
CA ARG A 215 -24.26 11.45 8.84
C ARG A 215 -25.65 11.29 9.44
N ASP A 216 -26.64 11.97 8.87
CA ASP A 216 -28.05 11.92 9.29
C ASP A 216 -28.87 10.84 8.56
N GLU A 217 -28.29 10.12 7.60
CA GLU A 217 -28.98 9.05 6.87
C GLU A 217 -29.02 7.77 7.72
N PRO A 218 -30.21 7.24 8.09
CA PRO A 218 -30.30 6.07 8.97
C PRO A 218 -29.55 4.85 8.45
N ALA A 219 -29.58 4.63 7.13
CA ALA A 219 -28.87 3.53 6.49
C ALA A 219 -27.34 3.67 6.58
N PHE A 220 -26.83 4.90 6.53
CA PHE A 220 -25.40 5.16 6.73
C PHE A 220 -25.01 4.97 8.21
N THR A 221 -25.79 5.52 9.15
CA THR A 221 -25.54 5.36 10.59
C THR A 221 -25.54 3.88 10.99
N GLU A 222 -26.48 3.09 10.49
CA GLU A 222 -26.52 1.64 10.72
C GLU A 222 -25.30 0.94 10.09
N LEU A 223 -24.94 1.33 8.86
CA LEU A 223 -23.83 0.72 8.14
C LEU A 223 -22.49 0.91 8.87
N ILE A 224 -22.22 2.08 9.42
CA ILE A 224 -20.96 2.35 10.14
C ILE A 224 -21.04 2.03 11.64
N GLY A 225 -22.24 1.89 12.21
CA GLY A 225 -22.45 1.71 13.66
C GLY A 225 -22.30 0.27 14.15
N ARG A 226 -22.38 -0.73 13.26
CA ARG A 226 -22.07 -2.14 13.56
C ARG A 226 -20.57 -2.35 13.73
#